data_AF-A0A966HQH4-F1
#
_entry.id   AF-A0A966HQH4-F1
#
_cell.length_a   1.000
_cell.length_b   1.000
_cell.length_c   1.000
_cell.angle_alpha   90.00
_cell.angle_beta   90.00
_cell.angle_gamma   90.00
#
_symmetry.space_group_name_H-M   'P 1'
#
loop_
_entity.id
_entity.type
_entity.pdbx_description
1 polymer ?
#
loop_
_entity_poly.entity_id
_entity_poly.type
_entity_poly.pdbx_seq_one_letter_code
_entity_poly.pdbx_strand_id
1 'polypeptide(L)'
;MSNKVFRILFGLLVISAIAMLSYYRGTDVTPFNSDLFFWALLFGAIAALIDGSLGMAYGVTGTAFLLGYGISPIKAVAYIHIAEIFVSGSSGLNHWKIGNVDTKLFKK
;
A
#
# COMPACT_ATOMS: atom_id res chain seq x y z
N MET A 1 10.62 -15.13 -11.90
CA MET A 1 9.20 -15.52 -11.97
C MET A 1 8.75 -15.59 -13.43
N SER A 2 7.82 -16.48 -13.82
CA SER A 2 7.26 -16.48 -15.18
C SER A 2 6.41 -15.22 -15.43
N ASN A 3 6.55 -14.60 -16.61
CA ASN A 3 5.80 -13.41 -16.99
C ASN A 3 4.27 -13.59 -16.88
N LYS A 4 3.76 -14.81 -17.06
CA LYS A 4 2.33 -15.12 -16.88
C LYS A 4 1.91 -14.98 -15.42
N VAL A 5 2.70 -15.53 -14.49
CA VAL A 5 2.42 -15.49 -13.04
C VAL A 5 2.47 -14.06 -12.52
N PHE A 6 3.48 -13.28 -12.93
CA PHE A 6 3.57 -11.85 -12.56
C PHE A 6 2.31 -11.09 -12.96
N ARG A 7 1.87 -11.25 -14.22
CA ARG A 7 0.68 -10.57 -14.74
C ARG A 7 -0.60 -10.95 -13.99
N ILE A 8 -0.75 -12.21 -13.60
CA ILE A 8 -1.90 -12.67 -12.82
C ILE A 8 -1.88 -12.04 -11.43
N LEU A 9 -0.76 -12.12 -10.71
CA LEU A 9 -0.65 -11.58 -9.35
C LEU A 9 -0.82 -10.06 -9.31
N PHE A 10 -0.17 -9.36 -10.25
CA PHE A 10 -0.34 -7.91 -10.38
C PHE A 10 -1.78 -7.55 -10.76
N GLY A 11 -2.41 -8.32 -11.66
CA GLY A 11 -3.81 -8.16 -12.01
C GLY A 11 -4.74 -8.33 -10.79
N LEU A 12 -4.50 -9.34 -9.96
CA LEU A 12 -5.26 -9.57 -8.73
C LEU A 12 -5.10 -8.43 -7.71
N LEU A 13 -3.87 -7.90 -7.56
CA LEU A 13 -3.60 -6.74 -6.70
C LEU A 13 -4.37 -5.49 -7.17
N VAL A 14 -4.44 -5.26 -8.48
CA VAL A 14 -5.19 -4.12 -9.05
C VAL A 14 -6.69 -4.34 -8.92
N ILE A 15 -7.19 -5.56 -9.19
CA ILE A 15 -8.61 -5.89 -9.04
C ILE A 15 -9.06 -5.74 -7.58
N SER A 16 -8.25 -6.18 -6.61
CA SER A 16 -8.57 -6.01 -5.19
C SER A 16 -8.59 -4.53 -4.77
N ALA A 17 -7.67 -3.71 -5.30
CA ALA A 17 -7.68 -2.26 -5.06
C ALA A 17 -8.97 -1.61 -5.61
N ILE A 18 -9.39 -1.96 -6.83
CA ILE A 18 -10.61 -1.44 -7.45
C ILE A 18 -11.85 -1.93 -6.69
N ALA A 19 -11.92 -3.22 -6.36
CA ALA A 19 -13.02 -3.79 -5.59
C ALA A 19 -13.16 -3.11 -4.22
N MET A 20 -12.02 -2.89 -3.55
CA MET A 20 -11.97 -2.19 -2.28
C MET A 20 -12.45 -0.74 -2.43
N LEU A 21 -11.91 0.01 -3.39
CA LEU A 21 -12.34 1.40 -3.64
C LEU A 21 -13.84 1.48 -3.93
N SER A 22 -14.37 0.54 -4.72
CA SER A 22 -15.78 0.46 -5.05
C SER A 22 -16.64 0.16 -3.82
N TYR A 23 -16.17 -0.75 -2.95
CA TYR A 23 -16.83 -1.09 -1.70
C TYR A 23 -16.91 0.11 -0.75
N TYR A 24 -15.78 0.76 -0.46
CA TYR A 24 -15.74 1.93 0.43
C TYR A 24 -16.49 3.13 -0.14
N ARG A 25 -16.46 3.33 -1.46
CA ARG A 25 -17.24 4.38 -2.12
C ARG A 25 -18.76 4.19 -1.94
N GLY A 26 -19.23 2.95 -1.82
CA GLY A 26 -20.63 2.62 -1.60
C GLY A 26 -21.06 2.67 -0.13
N THR A 27 -20.14 2.53 0.83
CA THR A 27 -20.45 2.51 2.27
C THR A 27 -20.24 3.87 2.95
N ASP A 28 -19.23 4.63 2.54
CA ASP A 28 -18.88 5.90 3.17
C ASP A 28 -19.67 7.05 2.54
N VAL A 29 -20.56 7.64 3.34
CA VAL A 29 -21.35 8.82 2.97
C VAL A 29 -20.54 10.13 3.05
N THR A 30 -19.30 10.07 3.57
CA THR A 30 -18.42 11.24 3.65
C THR A 30 -18.04 11.73 2.26
N PRO A 31 -18.20 13.02 1.95
CA PRO A 31 -17.71 13.59 0.70
C PRO A 31 -16.22 13.34 0.51
N PHE A 32 -15.81 13.18 -0.75
CA PHE A 32 -14.41 13.08 -1.10
C PHE A 32 -13.67 14.36 -0.68
N ASN A 33 -12.59 14.20 0.08
CA ASN A 33 -11.72 15.30 0.49
C ASN A 33 -10.50 15.35 -0.44
N SER A 34 -10.51 16.29 -1.39
CA SER A 34 -9.42 16.47 -2.36
C SER A 34 -8.09 16.82 -1.68
N ASP A 35 -8.13 17.65 -0.65
CA ASP A 35 -6.92 18.17 -0.01
C ASP A 35 -6.20 17.06 0.74
N LEU A 36 -6.93 16.29 1.55
CA LEU A 36 -6.41 15.10 2.21
C LEU A 36 -5.89 14.08 1.20
N PHE A 37 -6.58 13.89 0.07
CA PHE A 37 -6.15 12.95 -0.96
C PHE A 37 -4.76 13.33 -1.53
N PHE A 38 -4.55 14.58 -1.95
CA PHE A 38 -3.27 14.99 -2.53
C PHE A 38 -2.14 15.00 -1.50
N TRP A 39 -2.42 15.39 -0.25
CA TRP A 39 -1.43 15.30 0.82
C TRP A 39 -1.08 13.86 1.15
N ALA A 40 -2.08 12.98 1.28
CA ALA A 40 -1.86 11.56 1.53
C ALA A 40 -1.12 10.88 0.37
N LEU A 41 -1.38 11.29 -0.88
CA LEU A 41 -0.65 10.79 -2.05
C LEU A 41 0.83 11.16 -1.98
N LEU A 42 1.14 12.43 -1.66
CA LEU A 42 2.51 12.92 -1.54
C LEU A 42 3.25 12.25 -0.38
N PHE A 43 2.70 12.32 0.83
CA PHE A 43 3.34 11.73 2.02
C PHE A 43 3.36 10.20 1.97
N GLY A 44 2.36 9.57 1.36
CA GLY A 44 2.34 8.14 1.10
C GLY A 44 3.43 7.70 0.13
N ALA A 45 3.70 8.48 -0.92
CA ALA A 45 4.84 8.22 -1.81
C ALA A 45 6.19 8.37 -1.10
N ILE A 46 6.34 9.41 -0.26
CA ILE A 46 7.54 9.59 0.57
C ILE A 46 7.71 8.40 1.53
N ALA A 47 6.64 8.00 2.22
CA ALA A 47 6.64 6.85 3.12
C ALA A 47 7.06 5.56 2.40
N ALA A 48 6.60 5.35 1.16
CA ALA A 48 6.99 4.21 0.32
C ALA A 48 8.49 4.19 -0.01
N LEU A 49 9.08 5.35 -0.26
CA LEU A 49 10.52 5.47 -0.54
C LEU A 49 11.35 5.16 0.71
N ILE A 50 10.94 5.69 1.86
CA ILE A 50 11.60 5.42 3.14
C ILE A 50 11.46 3.92 3.46
N ASP A 51 10.26 3.36 3.31
CA ASP A 51 9.99 1.95 3.54
C ASP A 51 10.77 1.03 2.59
N GLY A 52 10.87 1.37 1.31
CA GLY A 52 11.69 0.62 0.36
C GLY A 52 13.18 0.59 0.74
N SER A 53 13.65 1.56 1.54
CA SER A 53 15.03 1.62 2.04
C SER A 53 15.24 0.98 3.43
N LEU A 54 14.25 1.09 4.33
CA LEU A 54 14.35 0.64 5.74
C LEU A 54 13.59 -0.67 6.03
N GLY A 55 12.57 -0.98 5.25
CA GLY A 55 11.75 -2.19 5.31
C GLY A 55 10.58 -2.20 6.30
N MET A 56 10.44 -1.20 7.19
CA MET A 56 9.37 -1.13 8.20
C MET A 56 8.87 0.29 8.48
N ALA A 57 9.15 1.24 7.60
CA ALA A 57 8.94 2.67 7.86
C ALA A 57 7.60 3.20 7.35
N TYR A 58 6.90 2.48 6.47
CA TYR A 58 5.63 2.94 5.90
C TYR A 58 4.60 3.24 7.00
N GLY A 59 4.47 2.30 7.94
CA GLY A 59 3.63 2.39 9.13
C GLY A 59 3.87 3.66 9.94
N VAL A 60 5.12 3.91 10.32
CA VAL A 60 5.51 5.01 11.21
C VAL A 60 5.35 6.36 10.51
N THR A 61 5.87 6.51 9.29
CA THR A 61 5.82 7.77 8.56
C THR A 61 4.38 8.15 8.17
N GLY A 62 3.61 7.19 7.65
CA GLY A 62 2.23 7.43 7.24
C GLY A 62 1.30 7.72 8.41
N THR A 63 1.46 6.99 9.53
CA THR A 63 0.65 7.22 10.73
C THR A 63 0.97 8.58 11.35
N ALA A 64 2.25 8.98 11.40
CA ALA A 64 2.64 10.30 11.89
C ALA A 64 2.00 11.44 11.09
N PHE A 65 1.97 11.32 9.75
CA PHE A 65 1.28 12.29 8.89
C PHE A 65 -0.23 12.34 9.17
N LEU A 66 -0.92 11.20 9.18
CA LEU A 66 -2.38 11.16 9.37
C LEU A 66 -2.79 11.68 10.75
N LEU A 67 -2.03 11.37 11.79
CA LEU A 67 -2.24 11.93 13.12
C LEU A 67 -2.00 13.44 13.15
N GLY A 68 -0.95 13.92 12.49
CA GLY A 68 -0.66 15.36 12.33
C GLY A 68 -1.75 16.10 11.54
N TYR A 69 -2.42 15.43 10.61
CA TYR A 69 -3.57 15.96 9.87
C TYR A 69 -4.87 15.95 10.71
N GLY A 70 -4.87 15.30 11.87
CA GLY A 70 -6.03 15.22 12.76
C GLY A 70 -6.95 14.01 12.54
N ILE A 71 -6.49 12.99 11.80
CA ILE A 71 -7.21 11.72 11.68
C ILE A 71 -7.12 10.96 13.01
N SER A 72 -8.24 10.36 13.44
CA SER A 72 -8.26 9.60 14.69
C SER A 72 -7.30 8.40 14.65
N PRO A 73 -6.66 8.03 15.77
CA PRO A 73 -5.65 6.96 15.78
C PRO A 73 -6.13 5.63 15.19
N ILE A 74 -7.37 5.23 15.50
CA ILE A 74 -7.96 3.98 15.00
C ILE A 74 -8.08 4.01 13.46
N LYS A 75 -8.50 5.15 12.89
CA LYS A 75 -8.62 5.32 11.44
C LYS A 75 -7.26 5.38 10.77
N ALA A 76 -6.32 6.14 11.34
CA ALA A 76 -4.98 6.27 10.80
C ALA A 76 -4.29 4.91 10.64
N VAL A 77 -4.31 4.09 11.70
CA VAL A 77 -3.72 2.74 11.67
C VAL A 77 -4.39 1.86 10.60
N ALA A 78 -5.72 1.88 10.52
CA ALA A 78 -6.45 1.10 9.52
C ALA A 78 -6.09 1.52 8.09
N TYR A 79 -6.08 2.82 7.79
CA TYR A 79 -5.73 3.35 6.47
C TYR A 79 -4.31 3.00 6.06
N ILE A 80 -3.36 3.06 7.00
CA ILE A 80 -1.96 2.75 6.70
C ILE A 80 -1.75 1.26 6.44
N HIS A 81 -2.34 0.35 7.24
CA HIS A 81 -2.25 -1.09 6.97
C HIS A 81 -2.86 -1.46 5.61
N ILE A 82 -3.98 -0.83 5.27
CA ILE A 82 -4.61 -0.98 3.95
C ILE A 82 -3.65 -0.56 2.84
N ALA A 83 -3.06 0.64 2.94
CA ALA A 83 -2.17 1.17 1.93
C ALA A 83 -0.87 0.35 1.82
N GLU A 84 -0.37 -0.15 2.95
CA GLU A 84 0.84 -0.98 3.05
C GLU A 84 0.71 -2.28 2.24
N ILE A 85 -0.45 -2.94 2.25
CA ILE A 85 -0.70 -4.15 1.46
C ILE A 85 -0.43 -3.90 -0.03
N PHE A 86 -0.87 -2.75 -0.57
CA PHE A 86 -0.72 -2.43 -1.98
C PHE A 86 0.69 -2.00 -2.34
N VAL A 87 1.31 -1.13 -1.54
CA VAL A 87 2.66 -0.64 -1.82
C VAL A 87 3.70 -1.74 -1.63
N SER A 88 3.65 -2.47 -0.52
CA SER A 88 4.59 -3.56 -0.21
C SER A 88 4.32 -4.77 -1.10
N GLY A 89 3.05 -5.06 -1.41
CA GLY A 89 2.68 -6.07 -2.39
C GLY A 89 3.23 -5.77 -3.79
N SER A 90 3.07 -4.52 -4.26
CA SER A 90 3.62 -4.08 -5.56
C SER A 90 5.16 -4.14 -5.57
N SER A 91 5.81 -3.67 -4.51
CA SER A 91 7.26 -3.72 -4.35
C SER A 91 7.79 -5.16 -4.37
N GLY A 92 7.20 -6.05 -3.57
CA GLY A 92 7.57 -7.46 -3.50
C GLY A 92 7.40 -8.19 -4.84
N LEU A 93 6.31 -7.92 -5.57
CA LEU A 93 6.12 -8.47 -6.93
C LEU A 93 7.23 -8.01 -7.89
N ASN A 94 7.68 -6.76 -7.78
CA ASN A 94 8.76 -6.24 -8.61
C ASN A 94 10.10 -6.89 -8.28
N HIS A 95 10.44 -7.03 -6.99
CA HIS A 95 11.63 -7.76 -6.54
C HIS A 95 11.65 -9.20 -7.07
N TRP A 96 10.51 -9.90 -7.05
CA TRP A 96 10.42 -11.25 -7.58
C TRP A 96 10.54 -11.32 -9.11
N LYS A 97 10.03 -10.30 -9.82
CA LYS A 97 10.17 -10.19 -11.29
C LYS A 97 11.61 -10.01 -11.72
N ILE A 98 12.38 -9.15 -11.03
CA ILE A 98 13.80 -8.90 -11.33
C ILE A 98 14.74 -9.99 -10.80
N GLY A 99 14.21 -11.01 -10.14
CA GLY A 99 15.00 -12.14 -9.62
C GLY A 99 15.65 -11.89 -8.26
N ASN A 100 15.31 -10.79 -7.58
CA ASN A 100 15.83 -10.44 -6.25
C ASN A 100 15.03 -11.11 -5.11
N VAL A 101 14.74 -12.41 -5.26
CA VAL A 101 14.04 -13.23 -4.25
C VAL A 101 14.67 -14.61 -4.23
N ASP A 102 15.27 -15.00 -3.10
CA ASP A 102 15.80 -16.35 -2.91
C ASP A 102 14.68 -17.32 -2.50
N THR A 103 14.18 -18.06 -3.49
CA THR A 103 13.12 -19.07 -3.27
C THR A 103 13.55 -20.26 -2.41
N LYS A 104 14.86 -20.47 -2.18
CA LYS A 104 15.34 -21.56 -1.32
C LYS A 104 15.01 -21.32 0.15
N LEU A 105 14.90 -20.05 0.56
CA LEU A 105 14.48 -19.67 1.92
C LEU A 105 13.08 -20.18 2.27
N PHE A 106 12.22 -20.39 1.27
CA PHE A 106 10.82 -20.78 1.44
C PHE A 106 10.57 -22.28 1.25
N LYS A 107 11.59 -23.06 0.91
CA LYS A 107 11.49 -24.51 0.62
C LYS A 107 12.03 -25.40 1.74
N LYS A 108 12.14 -24.88 2.96
CA LYS A 108 12.61 -25.65 4.10
C LYS A 108 11.51 -26.56 4.62
#